data_AF-A0A9D0L406-F1
#
_entry.id   AF-A0A9D0L406-F1
#
_cell.length_a   1.000
_cell.length_b   1.000
_cell.length_c   1.000
_cell.angle_alpha   90.00
_cell.angle_beta   90.00
_cell.angle_gamma   90.00
#
_symmetry.space_group_name_H-M   'P 1'
#
loop_
_entity.id
_entity.type
_entity.pdbx_description
1 polymer ?
#
loop_
_entity_poly.entity_id
_entity_poly.type
_entity_poly.pdbx_seq_one_letter_code
_entity_poly.pdbx_strand_id
1 'polypeptide(L)'
;MKAAVVATSGCFLLVAVACATGSPVTDDGGSGAGGGVASGAGGGLAGAGGVGGTECSKPDDCPALETTCGVRTCDAGTCAIDSVAAGTPCSEMGGAVCNGMGTCVACINGADCAAGVCVDNECLAPACDDAVANGTETDVDCGGPDCAPCNNGQQCMSGSDCSSAF
;
A
#
# COMPACT_ATOMS: atom_id res chain seq x y z
N MET A 1 -12.36 48.45 -39.20
CA MET A 1 -11.01 47.88 -39.32
C MET A 1 -11.09 46.52 -38.64
N LYS A 2 -11.42 45.48 -39.42
CA LYS A 2 -10.48 44.49 -39.98
C LYS A 2 -10.23 43.42 -38.90
N ALA A 3 -10.98 42.32 -38.95
CA ALA A 3 -10.63 41.04 -39.63
C ALA A 3 -9.61 40.25 -38.78
N ALA A 4 -9.58 38.93 -38.70
CA ALA A 4 -10.39 37.86 -39.25
C ALA A 4 -9.99 36.57 -38.50
N VAL A 5 -10.87 35.57 -38.57
CA VAL A 5 -10.52 34.15 -38.43
C VAL A 5 -9.54 33.76 -39.53
N VAL A 6 -8.55 32.92 -39.22
CA VAL A 6 -7.94 31.82 -40.01
C VAL A 6 -6.46 31.68 -39.63
N ALA A 7 -6.09 30.48 -39.17
CA ALA A 7 -4.84 29.83 -39.55
C ALA A 7 -4.98 28.31 -39.32
N THR A 8 -5.53 27.63 -40.32
CA THR A 8 -5.10 26.29 -40.71
C THR A 8 -3.61 26.28 -40.98
N SER A 9 -2.94 25.13 -40.78
CA SER A 9 -1.63 24.71 -41.31
C SER A 9 -0.60 24.45 -40.20
N GLY A 10 0.06 23.31 -40.10
CA GLY A 10 0.19 22.27 -41.10
C GLY A 10 0.72 20.97 -40.52
N CYS A 11 0.11 19.89 -41.00
CA CYS A 11 0.73 18.58 -41.10
C CYS A 11 0.89 18.36 -42.60
N PHE A 12 2.12 18.44 -43.12
CA PHE A 12 2.65 18.08 -44.47
C PHE A 12 3.99 18.85 -44.55
N LEU A 13 5.17 18.32 -44.84
CA LEU A 13 5.70 17.03 -45.26
C LEU A 13 7.22 17.25 -45.33
N LEU A 14 8.07 16.32 -44.90
CA LEU A 14 9.33 15.94 -45.58
C LEU A 14 10.09 14.91 -44.75
N VAL A 15 10.52 13.87 -45.46
CA VAL A 15 11.20 12.64 -45.01
C VAL A 15 10.27 11.56 -44.50
N ALA A 16 9.97 10.64 -45.42
CA ALA A 16 9.28 9.39 -45.18
C ALA A 16 9.98 8.60 -44.06
N VAL A 17 9.30 8.41 -42.93
CA VAL A 17 9.64 7.36 -41.98
C VAL A 17 8.47 6.42 -41.92
N ALA A 18 8.74 5.21 -42.38
CA ALA A 18 7.81 4.13 -42.54
C ALA A 18 7.15 3.73 -41.20
N CYS A 19 5.90 3.33 -41.32
CA CYS A 19 5.28 2.37 -40.42
C CYS A 19 6.02 1.01 -40.53
N ALA A 20 6.14 0.29 -39.40
CA ALA A 20 6.87 -0.96 -39.15
C ALA A 20 8.40 -0.77 -39.02
N THR A 21 9.13 -1.33 -38.06
CA THR A 21 9.10 -2.69 -37.47
C THR A 21 9.70 -2.60 -36.06
N GLY A 22 9.20 -3.32 -35.06
CA GLY A 22 9.79 -4.61 -34.71
C GLY A 22 11.31 -4.52 -34.55
N SER A 23 11.81 -4.31 -33.33
CA SER A 23 13.21 -4.59 -33.01
C SER A 23 13.34 -6.03 -32.50
N PRO A 24 14.23 -6.85 -33.11
CA PRO A 24 14.45 -8.23 -32.73
C PRO A 24 15.30 -8.34 -31.46
N VAL A 25 14.86 -9.18 -30.52
CA VAL A 25 15.76 -9.76 -29.52
C VAL A 25 16.46 -10.95 -30.16
N THR A 26 17.78 -10.85 -30.30
CA THR A 26 18.67 -11.98 -30.58
C THR A 26 19.18 -12.50 -29.24
N ASP A 27 18.79 -13.72 -28.87
CA ASP A 27 19.60 -14.55 -27.98
C ASP A 27 19.73 -15.93 -28.63
N ASP A 28 20.97 -16.24 -29.01
CA ASP A 28 21.39 -17.44 -29.69
C ASP A 28 21.30 -18.66 -28.78
N GLY A 29 20.73 -19.73 -29.31
CA GLY A 29 20.48 -20.97 -28.60
C GLY A 29 21.73 -21.74 -28.15
N GLY A 30 21.51 -22.60 -27.17
CA GLY A 30 22.43 -23.66 -26.75
C GLY A 30 21.67 -24.92 -26.37
N SER A 31 21.38 -25.75 -27.37
CA SER A 31 20.84 -27.11 -27.23
C SER A 31 21.80 -28.01 -26.43
N GLY A 32 21.30 -28.62 -25.37
CA GLY A 32 21.90 -29.80 -24.73
C GLY A 32 20.91 -30.97 -24.76
N ALA A 33 21.10 -31.88 -25.71
CA ALA A 33 20.39 -33.15 -25.77
C ALA A 33 21.20 -34.25 -25.07
N GLY A 34 20.51 -35.05 -24.26
CA GLY A 34 20.95 -36.29 -23.62
C GLY A 34 20.01 -36.53 -22.43
N GLY A 35 19.10 -37.50 -22.40
CA GLY A 35 19.23 -38.93 -22.70
C GLY A 35 18.87 -39.66 -21.38
N GLY A 36 17.86 -40.53 -21.40
CA GLY A 36 17.13 -41.11 -20.24
C GLY A 36 17.99 -41.77 -19.16
N VAL A 37 17.49 -42.14 -17.98
CA VAL A 37 16.29 -42.91 -17.57
C VAL A 37 16.07 -42.58 -16.07
N ALA A 38 14.93 -42.73 -15.40
CA ALA A 38 14.16 -43.96 -15.21
C ALA A 38 12.86 -43.66 -14.45
N SER A 39 11.89 -44.54 -14.68
CA SER A 39 10.70 -44.77 -13.85
C SER A 39 10.96 -44.67 -12.35
N GLY A 40 10.13 -43.86 -11.69
CA GLY A 40 9.83 -43.99 -10.27
C GLY A 40 8.32 -43.93 -10.10
N ALA A 41 7.69 -45.10 -9.96
CA ALA A 41 6.30 -45.21 -9.58
C ALA A 41 6.13 -44.91 -8.09
N GLY A 42 5.13 -44.09 -7.77
CA GLY A 42 4.67 -43.76 -6.41
C GLY A 42 3.92 -42.44 -6.51
N GLY A 43 2.61 -42.41 -6.75
CA GLY A 43 1.59 -43.07 -5.95
C GLY A 43 1.21 -42.15 -4.81
N GLY A 44 0.41 -41.12 -5.09
CA GLY A 44 0.05 -40.09 -4.10
C GLY A 44 -1.00 -39.11 -4.60
N LEU A 45 -2.22 -39.63 -4.80
CA LEU A 45 -3.51 -38.92 -4.64
C LEU A 45 -3.73 -37.66 -5.48
N ALA A 46 -4.51 -37.84 -6.54
CA ALA A 46 -5.22 -36.78 -7.23
C ALA A 46 -6.12 -35.99 -6.27
N GLY A 47 -5.86 -34.68 -6.17
CA GLY A 47 -6.77 -33.67 -5.65
C GLY A 47 -7.02 -32.64 -6.74
N ALA A 48 -8.26 -32.51 -7.17
CA ALA A 48 -8.66 -31.67 -8.29
C ALA A 48 -8.57 -30.16 -7.99
N GLY A 49 -8.18 -29.38 -9.01
CA GLY A 49 -8.62 -27.99 -9.19
C GLY A 49 -7.86 -26.92 -8.39
N GLY A 50 -6.88 -26.29 -9.03
CA GLY A 50 -6.32 -25.02 -8.58
C GLY A 50 -5.60 -24.33 -9.73
N VAL A 51 -6.11 -23.18 -10.18
CA VAL A 51 -5.44 -22.35 -11.17
C VAL A 51 -4.21 -21.69 -10.52
N GLY A 52 -2.99 -22.02 -11.00
CA GLY A 52 -1.82 -21.13 -10.93
C GLY A 52 -1.18 -20.83 -9.57
N GLY A 53 -0.86 -21.83 -8.76
CA GLY A 53 0.16 -21.69 -7.70
C GLY A 53 1.51 -22.23 -8.19
N THR A 54 2.56 -21.41 -8.21
CA THR A 54 3.92 -21.87 -8.49
C THR A 54 4.32 -22.94 -7.47
N GLU A 55 4.68 -24.13 -7.95
CA GLU A 55 5.26 -25.19 -7.11
C GLU A 55 6.57 -24.68 -6.48
N CYS A 56 6.79 -24.94 -5.19
CA CYS A 56 7.99 -24.50 -4.47
C CYS A 56 8.67 -25.65 -3.72
N SER A 57 9.99 -25.57 -3.52
CA SER A 57 10.74 -26.48 -2.65
C SER A 57 11.25 -25.78 -1.38
N LYS A 58 11.37 -24.44 -1.42
CA LYS A 58 11.71 -23.58 -0.29
C LYS A 58 11.06 -22.20 -0.44
N PRO A 59 10.94 -21.41 0.64
CA PRO A 59 10.35 -20.07 0.61
C PRO A 59 10.91 -19.11 -0.45
N ASP A 60 12.19 -19.23 -0.81
CA ASP A 60 12.82 -18.37 -1.82
C ASP A 60 12.31 -18.62 -3.25
N ASP A 61 11.74 -19.80 -3.51
CA ASP A 61 11.19 -20.15 -4.81
C ASP A 61 9.86 -19.43 -5.07
N CYS A 62 9.26 -18.86 -4.02
CA CYS A 62 8.00 -18.13 -4.10
C CYS A 62 8.22 -16.67 -4.53
N PRO A 63 7.26 -16.08 -5.28
CA PRO A 63 7.34 -14.68 -5.71
C PRO A 63 7.67 -13.73 -4.56
N ALA A 64 8.62 -12.82 -4.79
CA ALA A 64 8.99 -11.81 -3.81
C ALA A 64 7.76 -10.99 -3.40
N LEU A 65 7.66 -10.70 -2.10
CA LEU A 65 6.62 -9.81 -1.58
C LEU A 65 7.15 -8.39 -1.60
N GLU A 66 6.24 -7.45 -1.84
CA GLU A 66 6.52 -6.02 -1.82
C GLU A 66 6.67 -5.49 -0.37
N THR A 67 6.58 -6.36 0.65
CA THR A 67 6.60 -5.93 2.05
C THR A 67 7.15 -6.95 3.07
N THR A 68 7.90 -6.45 4.04
CA THR A 68 8.42 -7.10 5.26
C THR A 68 7.31 -7.62 6.17
N CYS A 69 6.09 -7.10 6.03
CA CYS A 69 4.94 -7.58 6.80
C CYS A 69 4.38 -8.92 6.30
N GLY A 70 4.80 -9.38 5.13
CA GLY A 70 4.53 -10.74 4.65
C GLY A 70 5.81 -11.57 4.61
N VAL A 71 5.75 -12.80 5.11
CA VAL A 71 6.84 -13.78 4.98
C VAL A 71 6.42 -14.80 3.94
N ARG A 72 7.28 -15.00 2.94
CA ARG A 72 7.09 -16.08 1.96
C ARG A 72 7.19 -17.42 2.67
N THR A 73 6.22 -18.29 2.44
CA THR A 73 6.25 -19.65 2.94
C THR A 73 6.02 -20.65 1.82
N CYS A 74 6.59 -21.83 1.98
CA CYS A 74 6.39 -22.95 1.08
C CYS A 74 5.90 -24.11 1.93
N ASP A 75 4.60 -24.39 1.87
CA ASP A 75 3.97 -25.48 2.62
C ASP A 75 3.45 -26.54 1.66
N ALA A 76 3.88 -27.79 1.86
CA ALA A 76 3.53 -28.94 1.03
C ALA A 76 3.66 -28.71 -0.50
N GLY A 77 4.69 -27.95 -0.92
CA GLY A 77 4.95 -27.64 -2.32
C GLY A 77 4.14 -26.47 -2.90
N THR A 78 3.35 -25.79 -2.07
CA THR A 78 2.53 -24.64 -2.47
C THR A 78 3.04 -23.37 -1.81
N CYS A 79 3.21 -22.31 -2.61
CA CYS A 79 3.53 -20.99 -2.07
C CYS A 79 2.37 -20.43 -1.25
N ALA A 80 2.70 -19.96 -0.06
CA ALA A 80 1.80 -19.26 0.84
C ALA A 80 2.45 -17.97 1.34
N ILE A 81 1.63 -17.15 2.00
CA ILE A 81 2.05 -15.89 2.61
C ILE A 81 1.64 -15.93 4.07
N ASP A 82 2.64 -15.97 4.95
CA ASP A 82 2.41 -15.85 6.37
C ASP A 82 2.41 -14.37 6.72
N SER A 83 1.34 -13.90 7.35
CA SER A 83 1.25 -12.51 7.79
C SER A 83 2.03 -12.34 9.09
N VAL A 84 2.97 -11.40 9.11
CA VAL A 84 3.65 -10.98 10.33
C VAL A 84 2.62 -10.41 11.30
N ALA A 85 2.81 -10.67 12.60
CA ALA A 85 1.89 -10.25 13.64
C ALA A 85 1.62 -8.73 13.61
N ALA A 86 0.36 -8.36 13.87
CA ALA A 86 -0.05 -6.97 13.94
C ALA A 86 0.78 -6.18 14.97
N GLY A 87 1.19 -4.95 14.63
CA GLY A 87 2.02 -4.09 15.47
C GLY A 87 3.51 -4.34 15.38
N THR A 88 3.95 -5.34 14.59
CA THR A 88 5.38 -5.49 14.29
C THR A 88 5.88 -4.28 13.49
N PRO A 89 7.01 -3.66 13.86
CA PRO A 89 7.51 -2.47 13.18
C PRO A 89 7.91 -2.77 11.73
N CYS A 90 7.61 -1.84 10.83
CA CYS A 90 8.02 -1.82 9.44
C CYS A 90 8.35 -0.39 9.00
N SER A 91 8.97 -0.20 7.85
CA SER A 91 9.35 1.15 7.35
C SER A 91 9.21 1.27 5.84
N GLU A 92 8.30 0.49 5.26
CA GLU A 92 8.09 0.40 3.83
C GLU A 92 6.92 1.27 3.41
N MET A 93 7.01 1.88 2.23
CA MET A 93 5.95 2.73 1.66
C MET A 93 5.46 3.87 2.59
N GLY A 94 6.28 4.28 3.58
CA GLY A 94 5.89 5.28 4.58
C GLY A 94 5.01 4.73 5.72
N GLY A 95 4.80 3.42 5.80
CA GLY A 95 4.19 2.76 6.94
C GLY A 95 5.15 2.61 8.12
N ALA A 96 4.59 2.30 9.29
CA ALA A 96 5.32 2.15 10.56
C ALA A 96 5.09 0.78 11.21
N VAL A 97 3.93 0.16 10.97
CA VAL A 97 3.52 -1.09 11.64
C VAL A 97 2.81 -2.05 10.68
N CYS A 98 2.97 -3.36 10.90
CA CYS A 98 2.25 -4.38 10.16
C CYS A 98 0.81 -4.51 10.66
N ASN A 99 -0.18 -4.57 9.76
CA ASN A 99 -1.60 -4.70 10.12
C ASN A 99 -2.06 -6.14 10.42
N GLY A 100 -1.16 -7.14 10.39
CA GLY A 100 -1.53 -8.55 10.56
C GLY A 100 -2.14 -9.21 9.32
N MET A 101 -2.31 -8.48 8.23
CA MET A 101 -2.77 -8.97 6.92
C MET A 101 -1.65 -8.93 5.86
N GLY A 102 -0.41 -8.76 6.31
CA GLY A 102 0.75 -8.72 5.43
C GLY A 102 1.02 -7.36 4.81
N THR A 103 0.44 -6.25 5.31
CA THR A 103 0.70 -4.90 4.80
C THR A 103 1.37 -4.01 5.84
N CYS A 104 2.40 -3.27 5.43
CA CYS A 104 2.98 -2.18 6.21
C CYS A 104 2.10 -0.93 6.09
N VAL A 105 1.53 -0.47 7.20
CA VAL A 105 0.60 0.65 7.26
C VAL A 105 1.05 1.70 8.27
N ALA A 106 0.47 2.90 8.25
CA ALA A 106 0.88 3.97 9.16
C ALA A 106 0.48 3.67 10.61
N CYS A 107 -0.68 3.06 10.82
CA CYS A 107 -1.24 2.79 12.15
C CYS A 107 -2.23 1.62 12.16
N ILE A 108 -2.51 1.09 13.34
CA ILE A 108 -3.54 0.08 13.62
C ILE A 108 -4.54 0.62 14.65
N ASN A 109 -4.08 1.49 15.53
CA ASN A 109 -4.90 2.18 16.51
C ASN A 109 -4.36 3.60 16.76
N GLY A 110 -5.10 4.40 17.52
CA GLY A 110 -4.76 5.78 17.80
C GLY A 110 -3.36 5.98 18.42
N ALA A 111 -2.88 5.03 19.23
CA ALA A 111 -1.57 5.15 19.89
C ALA A 111 -0.39 5.08 18.92
N ASP A 112 -0.61 4.57 17.70
CA ASP A 112 0.43 4.56 16.65
C ASP A 112 0.59 5.94 16.00
N CYS A 113 -0.38 6.85 16.18
CA CYS A 113 -0.38 8.18 15.59
C CYS A 113 -0.09 9.26 16.63
N ALA A 114 0.72 10.26 16.26
CA ALA A 114 1.01 11.39 17.14
C ALA A 114 -0.27 12.18 17.53
N ALA A 115 -1.25 12.26 16.63
CA ALA A 115 -2.54 12.90 16.87
C ALA A 115 -3.52 12.02 17.65
N GLY A 116 -3.23 10.73 17.85
CA GLY A 116 -4.17 9.80 18.48
C GLY A 116 -5.27 9.27 17.56
N VAL A 117 -5.29 9.65 16.28
CA VAL A 117 -6.36 9.29 15.33
C VAL A 117 -5.82 8.40 14.22
N CYS A 118 -6.33 7.18 14.16
CA CYS A 118 -6.04 6.20 13.11
C CYS A 118 -7.34 5.78 12.42
N VAL A 119 -7.45 6.05 11.11
CA VAL A 119 -8.61 5.69 10.29
C VAL A 119 -8.13 5.02 9.02
N ASP A 120 -8.70 3.87 8.67
CA ASP A 120 -8.35 3.11 7.46
C ASP A 120 -6.83 2.81 7.32
N ASN A 121 -6.14 2.67 8.45
CA ASN A 121 -4.69 2.51 8.60
C ASN A 121 -3.83 3.72 8.19
N GLU A 122 -4.43 4.91 8.15
CA GLU A 122 -3.75 6.20 7.98
C GLU A 122 -3.87 7.04 9.25
N CYS A 123 -2.78 7.74 9.60
CA CYS A 123 -2.80 8.71 10.68
C CYS A 123 -3.39 10.02 10.17
N LEU A 124 -4.48 10.45 10.78
CA LEU A 124 -5.12 11.73 10.44
C LEU A 124 -4.55 12.86 11.29
N ALA A 125 -4.67 14.08 10.78
CA ALA A 125 -4.39 15.28 11.56
C ALA A 125 -5.46 15.47 12.64
N PRO A 126 -5.11 16.14 13.77
CA PRO A 126 -6.07 16.61 14.77
C PRO A 126 -7.27 17.32 14.15
N ALA A 127 -8.48 17.03 14.62
CA ALA A 127 -9.70 17.73 14.24
C ALA A 127 -10.61 17.96 15.46
N CYS A 128 -11.37 19.07 15.44
CA CYS A 128 -12.23 19.49 16.55
C CYS A 128 -13.51 18.63 16.74
N ASP A 129 -13.58 17.48 16.07
CA ASP A 129 -14.73 16.57 16.06
C ASP A 129 -14.29 15.11 15.85
N ASP A 130 -13.05 14.78 16.25
CA ASP A 130 -12.45 13.45 16.12
C ASP A 130 -12.55 12.58 17.40
N ALA A 131 -13.18 13.12 18.45
CA ALA A 131 -13.39 12.50 19.76
C ALA A 131 -12.09 12.24 20.55
N VAL A 132 -11.00 12.92 20.21
CA VAL A 132 -9.70 12.80 20.88
C VAL A 132 -9.20 14.19 21.26
N ALA A 133 -9.00 14.46 22.55
CA ALA A 133 -8.34 15.68 23.01
C ALA A 133 -6.89 15.76 22.49
N ASN A 134 -6.67 16.47 21.38
CA ASN A 134 -5.39 16.50 20.68
C ASN A 134 -5.08 17.88 20.08
N GLY A 135 -3.94 18.00 19.39
CA GLY A 135 -3.55 19.25 18.73
C GLY A 135 -3.45 20.44 19.69
N THR A 136 -4.36 21.39 19.55
CA THR A 136 -4.44 22.63 20.35
C THR A 136 -5.67 22.69 21.26
N GLU A 137 -6.46 21.62 21.32
CA GLU A 137 -7.65 21.52 22.15
C GLU A 137 -7.34 21.58 23.64
N THR A 138 -8.28 22.11 24.43
CA THR A 138 -8.15 22.14 25.90
C THR A 138 -8.97 21.07 26.60
N ASP A 139 -9.98 20.52 25.93
CA ASP A 139 -10.72 19.32 26.28
C ASP A 139 -11.15 18.62 24.98
N VAL A 140 -11.73 17.41 25.06
CA VAL A 140 -12.11 16.64 23.86
C VAL A 140 -13.01 17.46 22.94
N ASP A 141 -12.60 17.62 21.68
CA ASP A 141 -13.36 18.30 20.61
C ASP A 141 -13.66 19.79 20.90
N CYS A 142 -12.90 20.46 21.78
CA CYS A 142 -13.15 21.86 22.10
C CYS A 142 -11.95 22.63 22.68
N GLY A 143 -12.06 23.96 22.61
CA GLY A 143 -11.08 24.91 23.13
C GLY A 143 -9.85 25.05 22.23
N GLY A 144 -8.96 25.96 22.60
CA GLY A 144 -7.86 26.36 21.74
C GLY A 144 -8.29 27.36 20.66
N PRO A 145 -7.34 27.80 19.81
CA PRO A 145 -7.57 28.85 18.83
C PRO A 145 -8.43 28.42 17.63
N ASP A 146 -8.48 27.12 17.32
CA ASP A 146 -9.05 26.59 16.09
C ASP A 146 -10.42 25.89 16.29
N CYS A 147 -10.78 25.55 17.54
CA CYS A 147 -12.02 24.85 17.88
C CYS A 147 -13.03 25.75 18.61
N ALA A 148 -14.28 25.28 18.70
CA ALA A 148 -15.31 25.98 19.43
C ALA A 148 -14.99 26.04 20.94
N PRO A 149 -15.42 27.08 21.67
CA PRO A 149 -15.28 27.11 23.11
C PRO A 149 -15.95 25.91 23.77
N CYS A 150 -15.29 25.36 24.79
CA CYS A 150 -15.78 24.28 25.62
C CYS A 150 -17.04 24.68 26.41
N ASN A 151 -17.96 23.74 26.54
CA ASN A 151 -19.18 23.89 27.32
C ASN A 151 -18.88 23.98 28.82
N ASN A 152 -19.81 24.53 29.60
CA ASN A 152 -19.69 24.57 31.05
C ASN A 152 -19.48 23.17 31.63
N GLY A 153 -18.43 23.01 32.45
CA GLY A 153 -18.07 21.73 33.07
C GLY A 153 -17.00 20.93 32.32
N GLN A 154 -16.60 21.37 31.12
CA GLN A 154 -15.42 20.88 30.39
C GLN A 154 -14.17 21.68 30.80
N GLN A 155 -12.99 21.15 30.52
CA GLN A 155 -11.73 21.85 30.78
C GLN A 155 -11.53 22.97 29.74
N CYS A 156 -11.55 24.22 30.20
CA CYS A 156 -11.11 25.36 29.41
C CYS A 156 -9.92 26.00 30.11
N MET A 157 -8.76 26.02 29.45
CA MET A 157 -7.51 26.50 30.07
C MET A 157 -7.36 28.03 29.98
N SER A 158 -8.00 28.65 28.99
CA SER A 158 -8.06 30.11 28.81
C SER A 158 -9.50 30.61 28.72
N GLY A 159 -9.73 31.88 29.04
CA GLY A 159 -11.07 32.48 28.97
C GLY A 159 -11.69 32.48 27.57
N SER A 160 -10.88 32.42 26.51
CA SER A 160 -11.35 32.23 25.12
C SER A 160 -11.86 30.82 24.85
N ASP A 161 -11.39 29.84 25.62
CA ASP A 161 -11.74 28.43 25.47
C ASP A 161 -13.03 28.11 26.22
N CYS A 162 -13.54 29.01 27.08
CA CYS A 162 -14.77 28.79 27.85
C CYS A 162 -15.98 29.43 27.15
N SER A 163 -17.04 28.66 26.94
CA SER A 163 -18.34 29.18 26.46
C SER A 163 -18.94 30.24 27.40
N SER A 164 -18.63 30.17 28.70
CA SER A 164 -18.90 31.25 29.67
C SER A 164 -17.61 32.03 29.96
N ALA A 165 -17.62 33.34 29.71
CA ALA A 165 -16.46 34.22 29.85
C ALA A 165 -16.12 34.65 31.30
N PHE A 166 -16.30 33.77 32.30
CA PHE A 166 -16.19 34.14 33.72
C PHE A 166 -15.30 33.20 34.53
#